data_AF-R5AB20-F1
#
_entry.id   AF-R5AB20-F1
#
_cell.length_a   1.000
_cell.length_b   1.000
_cell.length_c   1.000
_cell.angle_alpha   90.00
_cell.angle_beta   90.00
_cell.angle_gamma   90.00
#
_symmetry.space_group_name_H-M   'P 1'
#
loop_
_entity.id
_entity.type
_entity.pdbx_description
1 polymer ?
#
loop_
_entity_poly.entity_id
_entity_poly.type
_entity_poly.pdbx_seq_one_letter_code
_entity_poly.pdbx_strand_id
1 'polypeptide(L)'
;MPQEMDMNKLREEAARRAREMQSRAHIPPPRRPPAREESHPPREEPREEPAPQPASQLQEQEDSGLLGAFFQDKERTIILALLLLLSGDDNNHELLFALMFLLM
;
A
#
# COMPACT_ATOMS: atom_id res chain seq x y z
N MET A 1 -20.34 26.72 8.52
CA MET A 1 -19.30 25.86 7.92
C MET A 1 -18.01 25.91 8.75
N PRO A 2 -17.95 25.28 9.94
CA PRO A 2 -16.74 25.26 10.77
C PRO A 2 -15.71 24.19 10.37
N GLN A 3 -16.15 23.07 9.77
CA GLN A 3 -15.28 21.94 9.45
C GLN A 3 -14.25 22.26 8.35
N GLU A 4 -14.62 23.05 7.34
CA GLU A 4 -13.72 23.42 6.23
C GLU A 4 -12.49 24.20 6.70
N MET A 5 -12.63 25.02 7.75
CA MET A 5 -11.51 25.75 8.34
C MET A 5 -10.51 24.82 9.03
N ASP A 6 -10.98 23.74 9.64
CA ASP A 6 -10.12 22.73 10.27
C ASP A 6 -9.41 21.86 9.21
N MET A 7 -10.10 21.46 8.13
CA MET A 7 -9.46 20.79 6.99
C MET A 7 -8.39 21.66 6.33
N ASN A 8 -8.62 22.96 6.21
CA ASN A 8 -7.63 23.88 5.62
C ASN A 8 -6.37 23.99 6.48
N LYS A 9 -6.51 24.07 7.81
CA LYS A 9 -5.37 24.06 8.74
C LYS A 9 -4.59 22.75 8.66
N LEU A 10 -5.28 21.62 8.62
CA LEU A 10 -4.64 20.30 8.48
C LEU A 10 -3.84 20.20 7.18
N ARG A 11 -4.40 20.68 6.06
CA ARG A 11 -3.72 20.72 4.75
C ARG A 11 -2.49 21.61 4.77
N GLU A 12 -2.55 22.75 5.44
CA GLU A 12 -1.42 23.67 5.58
C GLU A 12 -0.29 23.03 6.40
N GLU A 13 -0.62 22.35 7.50
CA GLU A 13 0.36 21.65 8.33
C GLU A 13 1.03 20.49 7.58
N ALA A 14 0.24 19.70 6.83
CA ALA A 14 0.74 18.61 6.00
C ALA A 14 1.71 19.13 4.92
N ALA A 15 1.35 20.22 4.24
CA ALA A 15 2.20 20.83 3.22
C ALA A 15 3.51 21.36 3.81
N ARG A 16 3.46 21.98 4.99
CA ARG A 16 4.66 22.46 5.70
C ARG A 16 5.59 21.31 6.07
N ARG A 17 5.04 20.23 6.65
CA ARG A 17 5.80 19.05 7.07
C ARG A 17 6.42 18.30 5.89
N ALA A 18 5.70 18.19 4.77
CA ALA A 18 6.23 17.58 3.55
C ALA A 18 7.44 18.36 2.99
N ARG A 19 7.39 19.70 3.01
CA ARG A 19 8.52 20.54 2.57
C ARG A 19 9.74 20.41 3.49
N GLU A 20 9.53 20.32 4.80
CA GLU A 20 10.60 20.07 5.76
C GLU A 20 11.26 18.70 5.56
N MET A 21 10.46 17.67 5.28
CA MET A 21 10.99 16.35 4.95
C MET A 21 11.77 16.37 3.64
N GLN A 22 11.27 17.05 2.61
CA GLN A 22 11.96 17.19 1.33
C GLN A 22 13.28 17.97 1.45
N SER A 23 13.32 19.06 2.21
CA SER A 23 14.55 19.83 2.41
C SER A 23 15.61 19.03 3.16
N ARG A 24 15.20 18.21 4.14
CA ARG A 24 16.10 17.33 4.90
C ARG A 24 16.53 16.09 4.11
N ALA A 25 15.70 15.61 3.19
CA ALA A 25 15.99 14.49 2.29
C ALA A 25 16.74 14.90 1.02
N HIS A 26 16.88 16.21 0.73
CA HIS A 26 17.73 16.69 -0.35
C HIS A 26 19.21 16.52 0.02
N ILE A 27 19.64 15.26 -0.03
CA ILE A 27 21.03 14.86 0.04
C ILE A 27 21.71 15.48 -1.18
N PRO A 28 22.66 16.42 -1.02
CA PRO A 28 23.43 16.91 -2.15
C PRO A 28 24.14 15.70 -2.79
N PRO A 29 24.22 15.63 -4.13
CA PRO A 29 24.97 14.56 -4.77
C PRO A 29 26.40 14.56 -4.19
N PRO A 30 26.97 13.38 -3.87
CA PRO A 30 28.26 13.31 -3.20
C PRO A 30 29.30 14.07 -4.02
N ARG A 31 29.80 15.18 -3.45
CA ARG A 31 30.97 15.88 -3.99
C ARG A 31 32.13 14.89 -3.95
N ARG A 32 32.63 14.51 -5.13
CA ARG A 32 33.89 13.75 -5.26
C ARG A 32 35.01 14.54 -4.57
N PRO A 33 35.76 13.95 -3.62
CA PRO A 33 36.96 14.60 -3.08
C PRO A 33 38.11 14.57 -4.10
N PRO A 34 39.05 15.53 -4.05
CA PRO A 34 40.16 15.62 -5.00
C PRO A 34 41.25 14.58 -4.72
N ALA A 35 41.85 14.16 -5.83
CA ALA A 35 43.04 13.33 -6.05
C ALA A 35 43.96 13.03 -4.84
N ARG A 36 44.18 11.73 -4.62
CA ARG A 36 45.50 11.19 -4.26
C ARG A 36 45.91 10.27 -5.40
N GLU A 37 47.01 10.62 -6.07
CA GLU A 37 47.61 9.84 -7.15
C GLU A 37 47.92 8.42 -6.66
N GLU A 38 47.39 7.41 -7.34
CA GLU A 38 48.05 6.13 -7.60
C GLU A 38 47.19 5.36 -8.63
N SER A 39 47.64 5.38 -9.88
CA SER A 39 47.51 4.36 -10.93
C SER A 39 46.22 3.53 -11.02
N HIS A 40 45.37 3.81 -12.03
CA HIS A 40 44.40 2.84 -12.60
C HIS A 40 45.11 1.88 -13.60
N PRO A 41 44.60 0.66 -13.94
CA PRO A 41 43.17 0.31 -14.19
C PRO A 41 42.72 -1.12 -13.73
N PRO A 42 41.53 -1.65 -14.10
CA PRO A 42 40.16 -1.17 -13.82
C PRO A 42 39.28 -2.19 -13.03
N ARG A 43 38.39 -1.67 -12.16
CA ARG A 43 36.93 -1.98 -11.99
C ARG A 43 36.52 -3.50 -12.02
N GLU A 44 35.90 -4.13 -11.00
CA GLU A 44 34.56 -3.91 -10.43
C GLU A 44 34.33 -4.68 -9.11
N GLU A 45 33.66 -4.00 -8.16
CA GLU A 45 32.73 -4.47 -7.11
C GLU A 45 33.16 -5.47 -6.01
N PRO A 46 33.38 -4.94 -4.79
CA PRO A 46 33.15 -5.70 -3.57
C PRO A 46 31.73 -5.45 -3.05
N ARG A 47 30.88 -6.46 -3.30
CA ARG A 47 29.93 -7.04 -2.33
C ARG A 47 29.02 -6.06 -1.59
N GLU A 48 27.77 -6.02 -2.04
CA GLU A 48 26.59 -5.52 -1.31
C GLU A 48 26.60 -6.01 0.14
N GLU A 49 26.95 -5.13 1.05
CA GLU A 49 26.53 -5.18 2.45
C GLU A 49 25.05 -4.79 2.44
N PRO A 50 24.14 -5.56 3.09
CA PRO A 50 22.72 -5.37 2.89
C PRO A 50 22.35 -3.96 3.33
N ALA A 51 21.80 -3.19 2.39
CA ALA A 51 21.20 -1.89 2.70
C ALA A 51 20.34 -2.05 3.96
N PRO A 52 20.33 -1.08 4.90
CA PRO A 52 19.25 -0.99 5.86
C PRO A 52 18.00 -0.86 5.00
N GLN A 53 17.26 -1.96 4.89
CA GLN A 53 16.00 -1.99 4.19
C GLN A 53 15.24 -0.78 4.72
N PRO A 54 14.81 0.15 3.85
CA PRO A 54 13.89 1.17 4.31
C PRO A 54 12.78 0.40 5.01
N ALA A 55 12.36 0.91 6.17
CA ALA A 55 11.16 0.45 6.83
C ALA A 55 9.93 0.79 5.97
N SER A 56 9.90 0.29 4.73
CA SER A 56 8.73 -0.07 3.94
C SER A 56 8.24 -1.43 4.43
N GLN A 57 8.14 -1.56 5.75
CA GLN A 57 7.08 -2.31 6.37
C GLN A 57 6.28 -1.29 7.17
N LEU A 58 5.83 -0.22 6.48
CA LEU A 58 4.42 0.07 6.59
C LEU A 58 3.75 -1.23 6.20
N GLN A 59 3.51 -2.06 7.21
CA GLN A 59 2.45 -3.04 7.15
C GLN A 59 1.23 -2.21 6.79
N GLU A 60 0.97 -2.09 5.49
CA GLU A 60 -0.35 -2.32 4.94
C GLU A 60 -0.82 -3.67 5.51
N GLN A 61 -1.11 -3.71 6.81
CA GLN A 61 -2.29 -4.36 7.32
C GLN A 61 -3.46 -3.59 6.72
N GLU A 62 -3.58 -3.66 5.39
CA GLU A 62 -4.77 -3.30 4.64
C GLU A 62 -5.83 -4.26 5.11
N ASP A 63 -6.47 -3.95 6.25
CA ASP A 63 -7.66 -4.59 6.80
C ASP A 63 -7.86 -6.06 6.34
N SER A 64 -6.79 -6.85 6.42
CA SER A 64 -6.80 -8.27 6.04
C SER A 64 -7.42 -9.07 7.18
N GLY A 65 -8.33 -8.41 7.91
CA GLY A 65 -9.30 -9.03 8.76
C GLY A 65 -10.31 -9.79 7.92
N LEU A 66 -11.26 -10.39 8.62
CA LEU A 66 -12.27 -11.32 8.11
C LEU A 66 -12.83 -10.92 6.73
N LEU A 67 -13.05 -9.62 6.50
CA LEU A 67 -13.55 -9.03 5.25
C LEU A 67 -12.60 -9.19 4.06
N GLY A 68 -11.29 -8.98 4.25
CA GLY A 68 -10.28 -9.26 3.24
C GLY A 68 -10.19 -10.75 2.88
N ALA A 69 -10.35 -11.63 3.87
CA ALA A 69 -10.42 -13.08 3.63
C ALA A 69 -11.67 -13.49 2.83
N PHE A 70 -12.80 -12.79 2.99
CA PHE A 70 -13.99 -12.98 2.15
C PHE A 70 -13.72 -12.57 0.69
N PHE A 71 -12.94 -11.52 0.44
CA PHE A 71 -12.59 -11.03 -0.90
C PHE A 71 -11.40 -11.76 -1.56
N GLN A 72 -10.64 -12.52 -0.79
CA GLN A 72 -9.48 -13.26 -1.27
C GLN A 72 -9.87 -14.36 -2.26
N ASP A 73 -11.03 -14.98 -2.04
CA ASP A 73 -11.63 -15.95 -2.94
C ASP A 73 -12.64 -15.26 -3.86
N LYS A 74 -12.22 -15.01 -5.10
CA LYS A 74 -13.06 -14.35 -6.12
C LYS A 74 -14.33 -15.14 -6.42
N GLU A 75 -14.30 -16.46 -6.38
CA GLU A 75 -15.45 -17.30 -6.68
C GLU A 75 -16.48 -17.23 -5.54
N ARG A 76 -16.03 -17.42 -4.29
CA ARG A 76 -16.89 -17.23 -3.11
C ARG A 76 -17.43 -15.81 -3.01
N THR A 77 -16.62 -14.81 -3.31
CA THR A 77 -17.06 -13.40 -3.34
C THR A 77 -18.22 -13.20 -4.31
N ILE A 78 -18.10 -13.73 -5.53
CA ILE A 78 -19.14 -13.61 -6.54
C ILE A 78 -20.42 -14.32 -6.07
N ILE A 79 -20.32 -15.52 -5.49
CA ILE A 79 -21.47 -16.27 -4.98
C ILE A 79 -22.17 -15.50 -3.85
N LEU A 80 -21.42 -14.89 -2.93
CA LEU A 80 -21.97 -14.06 -1.85
C LEU A 80 -22.65 -12.78 -2.39
N ALA A 81 -22.05 -12.15 -3.40
CA ALA A 81 -22.66 -10.99 -4.07
C ALA A 81 -23.96 -11.37 -4.77
N LEU A 82 -24.01 -12.54 -5.42
CA LEU A 82 -25.22 -13.09 -6.04
C LEU A 82 -26.30 -13.42 -4.99
N LEU A 83 -25.93 -14.07 -3.89
CA LEU A 83 -26.85 -14.33 -2.77
C LEU A 83 -27.44 -13.03 -2.22
N LEU A 84 -26.62 -11.99 -2.03
CA LEU A 84 -27.09 -10.69 -1.57
C LEU A 84 -28.06 -10.04 -2.57
N LEU A 85 -27.69 -10.05 -3.86
CA LEU A 85 -28.50 -9.50 -4.95
C LEU A 85 -29.86 -10.21 -5.09
N LEU A 86 -29.87 -11.54 -4.94
CA LEU A 86 -31.07 -12.36 -5.08
C LEU A 86 -31.87 -12.48 -3.78
N SER A 87 -31.34 -12.09 -2.61
CA SER A 87 -32.02 -12.25 -1.32
C SER A 87 -33.37 -11.54 -1.20
N GLY A 88 -33.61 -10.53 -2.04
CA GLY A 88 -34.87 -9.78 -2.08
C GLY A 88 -35.93 -10.34 -3.03
N ASP A 89 -35.63 -11.41 -3.78
CA ASP A 89 -36.57 -12.02 -4.74
C ASP A 89 -37.00 -13.41 -4.28
N ASP A 90 -38.27 -13.53 -3.92
CA ASP A 90 -38.86 -14.77 -3.43
C ASP A 90 -39.04 -15.85 -4.52
N ASN A 91 -38.78 -15.55 -5.80
CA ASN A 91 -38.98 -16.55 -6.86
C ASN A 91 -37.75 -17.45 -7.11
N ASN A 92 -36.58 -17.13 -6.53
CA ASN A 92 -35.32 -17.80 -6.86
C ASN A 92 -34.75 -18.63 -5.71
N HIS A 93 -35.60 -19.21 -4.87
CA HIS A 93 -35.18 -20.00 -3.71
C HIS A 93 -34.30 -21.21 -4.09
N GLU A 94 -34.63 -21.89 -5.18
CA GLU A 94 -33.84 -23.05 -5.65
C GLU A 94 -32.41 -22.63 -6.06
N LEU A 95 -32.28 -21.47 -6.69
CA LEU A 95 -30.99 -20.89 -7.03
C LEU A 95 -30.23 -20.42 -5.77
N LEU A 96 -30.91 -19.79 -4.81
CA LEU A 96 -30.30 -19.42 -3.52
C LEU A 96 -29.75 -20.67 -2.80
N PHE A 97 -30.48 -21.78 -2.78
CA PHE A 97 -30.00 -23.04 -2.20
C PHE A 97 -28.84 -23.64 -2.98
N ALA A 98 -28.85 -23.59 -4.31
CA ALA A 98 -27.72 -24.05 -5.12
C ALA A 98 -26.44 -23.23 -4.86
N LEU A 99 -26.58 -21.90 -4.73
CA LEU A 99 -25.48 -21.00 -4.40
C LEU A 99 -24.95 -21.26 -2.97
N MET A 100 -25.84 -21.51 -2.00
CA MET A 100 -25.45 -21.91 -0.64
C MET A 100 -24.75 -23.28 -0.61
N PHE A 101 -25.20 -24.23 -1.44
CA PHE A 101 -24.54 -25.54 -1.57
C PHE A 101 -23.14 -25.41 -2.15
N LEU A 102 -22.93 -24.55 -3.14
CA LEU A 102 -21.62 -24.30 -3.74
C LEU A 102 -20.62 -23.65 -2.77
N LEU A 103 -21.13 -23.04 -1.69
CA LEU A 103 -20.34 -22.47 -0.59
C LEU A 103 -19.91 -23.48 0.48
N MET A 104 -20.51 -24.69 0.51
CA MET A 104 -20.07 -25.78 1.39
C MET A 104 -18.87 -26.51 0.80
#